data_AF-A0A7W9PQ08-F1
#
_entry.id   AF-A0A7W9PQ08-F1
#
_cell.length_a   1.000
_cell.length_b   1.000
_cell.length_c   1.000
_cell.angle_alpha   90.00
_cell.angle_beta   90.00
_cell.angle_gamma   90.00
#
_symmetry.space_group_name_H-M   'P 1'
#
loop_
_entity.id
_entity.type
_entity.pdbx_description
1 polymer ?
#
loop_
_entity_poly.entity_id
_entity_poly.type
_entity_poly.pdbx_seq_one_letter_code
_entity_poly.pdbx_strand_id
1 'polypeptide(L)' 'MLATHDVELAAELAHRVVLLAEGEVIADGPTAEIVVSSPSFAPQVTKILAPQQWLTVTEVREALA' A
#
# COMPACT_ATOMS: atom_id res chain seq x y z
N MET A 1 8.30 -12.25 -7.48
CA MET A 1 7.44 -11.21 -8.09
C MET A 1 6.01 -11.70 -8.01
N LEU A 2 5.08 -10.86 -7.56
CA LEU A 2 3.65 -11.15 -7.39
C LEU A 2 2.85 -10.12 -8.18
N ALA A 3 1.72 -10.52 -8.74
CA ALA A 3 0.71 -9.62 -9.30
C ALA A 3 -0.62 -9.87 -8.59
N THR A 4 -1.25 -8.81 -8.07
CA THR A 4 -2.50 -8.90 -7.32
C THR A 4 -3.31 -7.62 -7.48
N HIS A 5 -4.62 -7.71 -7.28
CA HIS A 5 -5.52 -6.57 -7.13
C HIS A 5 -5.79 -6.23 -5.65
N ASP A 6 -5.35 -7.09 -4.74
CA ASP A 6 -5.48 -6.93 -3.30
C ASP A 6 -4.37 -6.01 -2.79
N VAL A 7 -4.76 -4.81 -2.36
CA VAL A 7 -3.82 -3.76 -1.92
C VAL A 7 -3.33 -4.00 -0.50
N GLU A 8 -4.12 -4.71 0.31
CA GLU A 8 -3.76 -5.14 1.64
C GLU A 8 -2.62 -6.17 1.58
N LEU A 9 -2.72 -7.15 0.67
CA LEU A 9 -1.65 -8.11 0.42
C LEU A 9 -0.38 -7.45 -0.11
N ALA A 10 -0.53 -6.46 -1.00
CA ALA A 10 0.61 -5.69 -1.52
C ALA A 10 1.32 -4.91 -0.40
N ALA A 11 0.56 -4.27 0.48
CA ALA A 11 1.11 -3.56 1.64
C ALA A 11 1.83 -4.49 2.63
N GLU A 12 1.34 -5.71 2.81
CA GLU A 12 1.91 -6.68 3.76
C GLU A 12 3.18 -7.36 3.24
N LEU A 13 3.27 -7.65 1.94
CA LEU A 13 4.34 -8.50 1.40
C LEU A 13 5.34 -7.79 0.48
N ALA A 14 4.95 -6.68 -0.16
CA ALA A 14 5.78 -6.04 -1.16
C ALA A 14 6.65 -4.93 -0.57
N HIS A 15 7.90 -4.85 -1.01
CA HIS A 15 8.82 -3.75 -0.69
C HIS A 15 8.76 -2.63 -1.75
N ARG A 16 8.39 -2.99 -2.98
CA ARG A 16 8.27 -2.11 -4.15
C ARG A 16 7.02 -2.53 -4.92
N VAL A 17 6.26 -1.55 -5.39
CA VAL A 17 5.01 -1.75 -6.14
C VAL A 17 5.09 -1.05 -7.48
N VAL A 18 4.54 -1.70 -8.50
CA VAL A 18 4.29 -1.13 -9.81
C VAL A 18 2.78 -1.15 -10.04
N LEU A 19 2.19 -0.01 -10.35
CA LEU A 19 0.79 0.09 -10.76
C LEU A 19 0.71 0.05 -12.28
N LEU A 20 -0.17 -0.82 -12.77
CA LEU A 20 -0.46 -0.96 -14.19
C LEU A 20 -1.90 -0.50 -14.46
N ALA A 21 -2.07 0.30 -15.51
CA ALA A 21 -3.38 0.65 -16.04
C ALA A 21 -3.29 0.73 -17.57
N GLU A 22 -4.30 0.19 -18.26
CA GLU A 22 -4.38 0.23 -19.72
C GLU A 22 -3.14 -0.32 -20.46
N GLY A 23 -2.44 -1.27 -19.83
CA GLY A 23 -1.21 -1.87 -20.40
C GLY A 23 0.07 -1.08 -20.13
N GLU A 24 -0.01 0.04 -19.43
CA GLU A 24 1.10 0.93 -19.14
C GLU A 24 1.44 0.98 -17.64
N VAL A 25 2.73 1.23 -17.33
CA VAL A 25 3.17 1.51 -15.96
C VAL A 25 2.82 2.94 -15.61
N ILE A 26 1.90 3.11 -14.67
CA ILE A 26 1.44 4.44 -14.23
C ILE A 26 2.12 4.92 -12.95
N ALA A 27 2.72 4.01 -12.16
CA ALA A 27 3.52 4.33 -10.99
C ALA A 27 4.48 3.17 -10.66
N ASP A 28 5.68 3.49 -10.16
CA ASP A 28 6.70 2.51 -9.75
C ASP A 28 7.55 3.12 -8.63
N GLY A 29 7.62 2.42 -7.48
CA GLY A 29 8.37 2.91 -6.33
C GLY A 29 8.16 2.09 -5.06
N PRO A 30 8.69 2.57 -3.92
CA PRO A 30 8.49 1.93 -2.62
C PRO A 30 7.01 1.76 -2.30
N THR A 31 6.63 0.61 -1.74
CA THR A 31 5.22 0.28 -1.45
C THR A 31 4.52 1.40 -0.68
N ALA A 32 5.17 1.92 0.36
CA ALA A 32 4.62 2.96 1.23
C ALA A 32 4.32 4.29 0.53
N GLU A 33 4.95 4.56 -0.62
CA GLU A 33 4.69 5.77 -1.42
C GLU A 33 3.63 5.50 -2.49
N ILE A 34 3.67 4.32 -3.11
CA ILE A 34 2.83 4.00 -4.26
C ILE A 34 1.40 3.68 -3.85
N VAL A 35 1.20 2.83 -2.83
CA VAL A 35 -0.16 2.38 -2.46
C VAL A 35 -0.99 3.51 -1.87
N VAL A 36 -0.35 4.55 -1.33
CA VAL A 36 -1.04 5.71 -0.73
C VAL A 36 -1.28 6.85 -1.73
N SER A 37 -0.82 6.72 -2.97
CA SER A 37 -0.94 7.76 -4.01
C SER A 37 -2.39 8.08 -4.41
N SER A 38 -3.34 7.19 -4.11
CA SER A 38 -4.77 7.39 -4.33
C SER A 38 -5.60 6.60 -3.31
N PRO A 39 -6.76 7.12 -2.85
CA PRO A 39 -7.69 6.34 -2.05
C PRO A 39 -8.11 5.02 -2.72
N SER A 40 -8.09 4.92 -4.04
CA SER A 40 -8.42 3.66 -4.73
C SER A 40 -7.38 2.56 -4.51
N PHE A 41 -6.13 2.92 -4.20
CA PHE A 41 -5.02 1.97 -4.02
C PHE A 41 -4.59 1.83 -2.56
N ALA A 42 -5.09 2.69 -1.67
CA ALA A 42 -4.68 2.71 -0.28
C ALA A 42 -5.27 1.52 0.52
N PRO A 43 -4.47 0.83 1.34
CA PRO A 43 -4.97 -0.13 2.32
C PRO A 43 -5.97 0.52 3.28
N GLN A 44 -6.90 -0.28 3.82
CA GLN A 44 -7.91 0.24 4.76
C GLN A 44 -7.30 0.92 6.00
N VAL A 45 -6.21 0.36 6.52
CA VAL A 45 -5.52 0.91 7.70
C VAL A 45 -5.12 2.37 7.44
N THR A 46 -4.48 2.64 6.30
CA THR A 46 -4.06 4.00 5.94
C THR A 46 -5.24 4.95 5.77
N LYS A 47 -6.33 4.49 5.15
CA LYS A 47 -7.54 5.31 4.96
C LYS A 47 -8.16 5.74 6.30
N ILE A 48 -8.28 4.80 7.22
CA ILE A 48 -8.94 5.00 8.52
C ILE A 48 -8.06 5.82 9.46
N LEU A 49 -6.75 5.57 9.45
CA LEU A 49 -5.79 6.16 10.39
C LEU A 49 -5.06 7.37 9.82
N ALA A 50 -5.53 7.98 8.72
CA ALA A 50 -4.95 9.21 8.23
C ALA A 50 -4.97 10.29 9.34
N PRO A 51 -3.87 11.07 9.55
CA PRO A 51 -2.68 11.19 8.70
C PRO A 51 -1.51 10.27 9.09
N GLN A 52 -1.68 9.32 10.01
CA GLN A 52 -0.62 8.36 10.31
C GLN A 52 -0.31 7.49 9.10
N GLN A 53 0.98 7.21 8.86
CA GLN A 53 1.46 6.55 7.64
C GLN A 53 1.56 5.02 7.77
N TRP A 54 0.72 4.42 8.60
CA TRP A 54 0.68 2.96 8.75
C TRP A 54 -0.11 2.32 7.61
N LEU A 55 0.46 1.25 7.05
CA LEU A 55 -0.11 0.46 5.96
C LEU A 55 -0.81 -0.79 6.49
N THR A 56 -0.37 -1.34 7.62
CA THR A 56 -0.84 -2.62 8.14
C THR A 56 -1.24 -2.56 9.62
N VAL A 57 -2.07 -3.50 10.05
CA VAL A 57 -2.46 -3.62 11.48
C VAL A 57 -1.25 -3.97 12.35
N THR A 58 -0.27 -4.69 11.80
CA THR A 58 0.96 -5.05 12.51
C THR A 58 1.76 -3.80 12.88
N GLU A 59 1.95 -2.87 11.96
CA GLU A 59 2.62 -1.58 12.23
C GLU A 59 1.91 -0.78 13.32
N VAL A 60 0.57 -0.74 13.30
CA VAL A 60 -0.23 -0.07 14.35
C VAL A 60 0.00 -0.74 15.70
N ARG A 61 0.03 -2.07 15.75
CA ARG A 61 0.27 -2.83 16.99
C ARG A 61 1.65 -2.56 17.55
N GLU A 62 2.67 -2.54 16.70
CA GLU A 62 4.06 -2.26 17.08
C GLU A 62 4.21 -0.84 17.64
N ALA A 63 3.48 0.13 17.10
CA ALA A 63 3.50 1.50 17.59
C ALA A 63 2.82 1.71 18.96
N LEU A 64 1.99 0.76 19.40
CA LEU A 64 1.28 0.82 20.69
C LEU A 64 1.96 0.02 21.81
N ALA A 65 3.00 -0.77 21.48
CA ALA A 65 3.78 -1.55 22.43
C ALA A 65 4.80 -0.67 23.18
#